data_AF-A0A947P7Z9-F1
#
_entry.id   AF-A0A947P7Z9-F1
#
_cell.length_a   1.000
_cell.length_b   1.000
_cell.length_c   1.000
_cell.angle_alpha   90.00
_cell.angle_beta   90.00
_cell.angle_gamma   90.00
#
_symmetry.space_group_name_H-M   'P 1'
#
loop_
_entity.id
_entity.type
_entity.pdbx_description
1 polymer ?
#
loop_
_entity_poly.entity_id
_entity_poly.type
_entity_poly.pdbx_seq_one_letter_code
_entity_poly.pdbx_strand_id
1 'polypeptide(L)'
;MKKRFRWVTIPGIFMIFIVVMLTLSPFGKKIAASGNDLYLKLKVMNDIIGIVNDYYVEVPDWDTAMEGAYSGLMEKLDPHSFYIEKKDLSGINEEFSGKFEGIGI
;
A
#
# COMPACT_ATOMS: atom_id res chain seq x y z
N MET A 1 37.21 -15.24 -51.24
CA MET A 1 37.14 -13.78 -51.03
C MET A 1 36.12 -13.49 -49.93
N LYS A 2 36.45 -12.55 -49.04
CA LYS A 2 36.00 -12.43 -47.63
C LYS A 2 34.47 -12.33 -47.46
N LYS A 3 33.87 -13.21 -46.64
CA LYS A 3 32.48 -13.09 -46.16
C LYS A 3 32.36 -11.76 -45.40
N ARG A 4 31.65 -10.81 -46.00
CA ARG A 4 31.50 -9.45 -45.48
C ARG A 4 30.52 -9.49 -44.31
N PHE A 5 31.06 -9.80 -43.14
CA PHE A 5 30.35 -9.80 -41.86
C PHE A 5 29.70 -8.43 -41.69
N ARG A 6 28.37 -8.37 -41.87
CA ARG A 6 27.59 -7.14 -41.78
C ARG A 6 27.55 -6.72 -40.32
N TRP A 7 28.45 -5.82 -39.92
CA TRP A 7 28.56 -5.27 -38.56
C TRP A 7 27.25 -4.70 -37.98
N VAL A 8 26.21 -4.54 -38.82
CA VAL A 8 24.86 -4.10 -38.46
C VAL A 8 24.00 -5.21 -37.81
N THR A 9 24.34 -6.50 -37.95
CA THR A 9 23.54 -7.60 -37.34
C THR A 9 23.88 -7.87 -35.87
N ILE A 10 25.06 -7.43 -35.41
CA ILE A 10 25.54 -7.60 -34.03
C ILE A 10 24.67 -6.85 -33.01
N PRO A 11 24.31 -5.56 -33.21
CA PRO A 11 23.46 -4.85 -32.26
C PRO A 11 22.04 -5.43 -32.15
N GLY A 12 21.48 -5.97 -33.25
CA GLY A 12 20.16 -6.60 -33.24
C GLY A 12 20.12 -7.88 -32.40
N ILE A 13 21.16 -8.71 -32.47
CA ILE A 13 21.29 -9.93 -31.66
C ILE A 13 21.48 -9.58 -30.18
N PHE A 14 22.22 -8.50 -29.88
CA PHE A 14 22.42 -8.02 -28.51
C PHE A 14 21.11 -7.53 -27.87
N MET A 15 20.25 -6.85 -28.63
CA MET A 15 18.94 -6.41 -28.17
C MET A 15 18.02 -7.61 -27.84
N ILE A 16 18.03 -8.64 -28.67
CA ILE A 16 17.27 -9.88 -28.43
C ILE A 16 17.81 -10.61 -27.19
N PHE A 17 19.13 -10.65 -27.01
CA PHE A 17 19.75 -11.26 -25.84
C PHE A 17 19.35 -10.57 -24.53
N ILE A 18 19.26 -9.24 -24.52
CA ILE A 18 18.76 -8.47 -23.36
C ILE A 18 17.31 -8.82 -23.04
N VAL A 19 16.44 -8.90 -24.07
CA VAL A 19 15.02 -9.24 -23.87
C VAL A 19 14.87 -10.66 -23.32
N VAL A 20 15.66 -11.62 -23.81
CA VAL A 20 15.65 -13.01 -23.34
C VAL A 20 16.21 -13.14 -21.92
N MET A 21 17.27 -12.39 -21.57
CA MET A 21 17.79 -12.35 -20.20
C MET A 21 16.81 -11.71 -19.22
N LEU A 22 16.07 -10.69 -19.65
CA LEU A 22 15.04 -10.06 -18.84
C LEU A 22 13.86 -11.01 -18.56
N THR A 23 13.42 -11.78 -19.56
CA THR A 23 12.26 -12.68 -19.42
C THR A 23 12.57 -13.98 -18.68
N LEU A 24 13.81 -14.47 -18.72
CA LEU A 24 14.25 -15.69 -18.03
C LEU A 24 14.76 -15.43 -16.61
N SER A 25 15.01 -14.18 -16.23
CA SER A 25 15.52 -13.85 -14.89
C SER A 25 14.46 -14.13 -13.81
N PRO A 26 14.78 -14.91 -12.76
CA PRO A 26 13.86 -15.17 -11.64
C PRO A 26 13.58 -13.93 -10.79
N PHE A 27 14.16 -12.78 -11.11
CA PHE A 27 13.96 -11.51 -10.41
C PHE A 27 12.52 -10.98 -10.55
N GLY A 28 11.89 -11.16 -11.72
CA GLY A 28 10.51 -10.71 -11.95
C GLY A 28 9.46 -11.44 -11.11
N LYS A 29 9.72 -12.71 -10.75
CA LYS A 29 8.77 -13.53 -9.98
C LYS A 29 8.71 -13.13 -8.50
N LYS A 30 9.77 -12.54 -7.94
CA LYS A 30 9.78 -12.07 -6.55
C LYS A 30 9.01 -10.76 -6.36
N ILE A 31 8.88 -9.95 -7.41
CA ILE A 31 8.12 -8.69 -7.36
C ILE A 31 6.61 -8.95 -7.36
N ALA A 32 6.13 -9.94 -8.12
CA ALA A 32 4.70 -10.28 -8.19
C ALA A 32 4.16 -10.94 -6.90
N ALA A 33 4.99 -11.70 -6.18
CA ALA A 33 4.53 -12.44 -5.00
C ALA A 33 4.23 -11.53 -3.79
N SER A 34 5.01 -10.46 -3.59
CA SER A 34 4.83 -9.56 -2.43
C SER A 34 3.69 -8.56 -2.60
N GLY A 35 3.40 -8.14 -3.83
CA GLY A 35 2.29 -7.22 -4.09
C GLY A 35 0.90 -7.87 -4.00
N ASN A 36 0.83 -9.19 -4.23
CA ASN A 36 -0.44 -9.91 -4.29
C ASN A 36 -1.13 -10.02 -2.93
N ASP A 37 -0.42 -10.21 -1.81
CA ASP A 37 -1.06 -10.48 -0.51
C ASP A 37 -1.78 -9.24 0.06
N LEU A 38 -1.12 -8.08 0.08
CA LEU A 38 -1.75 -6.83 0.55
C LEU A 38 -2.91 -6.41 -0.37
N TYR A 39 -2.73 -6.54 -1.68
CA TYR A 39 -3.78 -6.25 -2.66
C TYR A 39 -5.02 -7.11 -2.42
N LEU A 40 -4.85 -8.41 -2.15
CA LEU A 40 -5.96 -9.31 -1.83
C LEU A 40 -6.68 -8.89 -0.55
N LYS A 41 -5.95 -8.48 0.50
CA LYS A 41 -6.55 -7.99 1.75
C LYS A 41 -7.36 -6.70 1.53
N LEU A 42 -6.82 -5.77 0.75
CA LEU A 42 -7.54 -4.53 0.37
C LEU A 42 -8.80 -4.84 -0.46
N LYS A 43 -8.72 -5.82 -1.37
CA LYS A 43 -9.88 -6.27 -2.13
C LYS A 43 -10.99 -6.80 -1.22
N VAL A 44 -10.65 -7.65 -0.24
CA VAL A 44 -11.63 -8.18 0.72
C VAL A 44 -12.29 -7.04 1.52
N MET A 45 -11.51 -6.05 1.97
CA MET A 45 -12.06 -4.89 2.67
C MET A 45 -13.02 -4.08 1.79
N ASN A 46 -12.68 -3.87 0.52
CA ASN A 46 -13.56 -3.20 -0.44
C ASN A 46 -14.84 -4.01 -0.67
N ASP A 47 -14.74 -5.33 -0.84
CA ASP A 47 -15.90 -6.21 -0.99
C ASP A 47 -16.84 -6.11 0.23
N ILE A 48 -16.29 -6.05 1.46
CA ILE A 48 -17.08 -5.86 2.69
C ILE A 48 -17.80 -4.49 2.69
N ILE A 49 -17.10 -3.42 2.36
CA ILE A 49 -17.68 -2.07 2.27
C ILE A 49 -18.82 -2.05 1.25
N GLY A 50 -18.62 -2.65 0.07
CA GLY A 50 -19.66 -2.76 -0.96
C GLY A 50 -20.88 -3.54 -0.48
N ILE A 51 -20.68 -4.67 0.21
CA ILE A 51 -21.78 -5.46 0.76
C ILE A 51 -22.58 -4.64 1.78
N VAL A 52 -21.92 -3.92 2.67
CA VAL A 52 -22.61 -3.07 3.65
C VAL A 52 -23.33 -1.92 2.93
N ASN A 53 -22.71 -1.29 1.94
CA ASN A 53 -23.36 -0.22 1.18
C ASN A 53 -24.65 -0.69 0.47
N ASP A 54 -24.63 -1.89 -0.09
CA ASP A 54 -25.71 -2.35 -0.96
C ASP A 54 -26.83 -3.10 -0.21
N TYR A 55 -26.50 -3.74 0.91
CA TYR A 55 -27.41 -4.65 1.62
C TYR A 55 -27.71 -4.25 3.06
N TYR A 56 -27.12 -3.17 3.58
CA TYR A 56 -27.48 -2.69 4.91
C TYR A 56 -28.87 -2.03 4.92
N VAL A 57 -29.57 -2.18 6.04
CA VAL A 57 -30.99 -1.80 6.16
C VAL A 57 -31.18 -0.28 6.08
N GLU A 58 -30.20 0.48 6.55
CA GLU A 58 -30.19 1.94 6.60
C GLU A 58 -28.97 2.49 5.87
N VAL A 59 -28.95 3.80 5.59
CA VAL A 59 -27.75 4.44 5.02
C VAL A 59 -26.66 4.49 6.11
N PRO A 60 -25.51 3.83 5.93
CA PRO A 60 -24.45 3.85 6.93
C PRO A 60 -23.80 5.24 7.03
N ASP A 61 -23.46 5.65 8.26
CA ASP A 61 -22.50 6.74 8.47
C ASP A 61 -21.08 6.20 8.28
N TRP A 62 -20.56 6.41 7.07
CA TRP A 62 -19.22 5.95 6.69
C TRP A 62 -18.10 6.67 7.42
N ASP A 63 -18.28 7.91 7.84
CA ASP A 63 -17.24 8.65 8.56
C ASP A 63 -16.98 7.95 9.91
N THR A 64 -18.04 7.73 10.69
CA THR A 64 -17.97 7.02 11.98
C THR A 64 -17.49 5.57 11.81
N ALA A 65 -18.00 4.85 10.81
CA ALA A 65 -17.62 3.45 10.57
C ALA A 65 -16.13 3.30 10.20
N MET A 66 -15.59 4.22 9.41
CA MET A 66 -14.18 4.19 9.02
C MET A 66 -13.25 4.60 10.16
N GLU A 67 -13.62 5.59 11.00
CA GLU A 67 -12.85 5.93 12.21
C GLU A 67 -12.71 4.72 13.15
N GLY A 68 -13.79 3.94 13.34
CA GLY A 68 -13.74 2.67 14.07
C GLY A 68 -12.84 1.62 13.42
N ALA A 69 -12.88 1.51 12.09
CA ALA A 69 -12.03 0.59 11.34
C ALA A 69 -10.53 0.96 11.45
N TYR A 70 -10.19 2.24 11.37
CA TYR A 70 -8.81 2.73 11.53
C TYR A 70 -8.29 2.48 12.94
N SER A 71 -9.11 2.77 13.95
CA SER A 71 -8.75 2.55 15.36
C SER A 71 -8.52 1.07 15.66
N GLY A 72 -9.44 0.19 15.24
CA GLY A 72 -9.29 -1.25 15.43
C GLY A 72 -8.13 -1.85 14.65
N LEU A 73 -7.84 -1.34 13.45
CA LEU A 73 -6.66 -1.75 12.68
C LEU A 73 -5.37 -1.39 13.42
N MET A 74 -5.28 -0.18 13.98
CA MET A 74 -4.10 0.31 14.68
C MET A 74 -3.89 -0.42 16.02
N GLU A 75 -4.96 -0.64 16.79
CA GLU A 75 -4.92 -1.41 18.03
C GLU A 75 -4.37 -2.82 17.81
N LYS A 76 -4.74 -3.46 16.69
CA LYS A 76 -4.27 -4.80 16.37
C LYS A 76 -2.86 -4.84 15.79
N LEU A 77 -2.38 -3.73 15.23
CA LEU A 77 -1.05 -3.62 14.64
C LEU A 77 0.03 -3.53 15.71
N ASP A 78 -0.14 -2.64 16.69
CA ASP A 78 0.82 -2.40 17.77
C ASP A 78 0.11 -1.76 18.99
N PRO A 79 0.26 -2.29 20.22
CA PRO A 79 -0.31 -1.71 21.44
C PRO A 79 0.05 -0.25 21.71
N HIS A 80 1.13 0.26 21.11
CA HIS A 80 1.58 1.65 21.27
C HIS A 80 1.17 2.56 20.12
N SER A 81 0.59 2.00 19.05
CA SER A 81 0.09 2.78 17.94
C SER A 81 -1.40 3.06 18.14
N PHE A 82 -1.81 4.31 17.95
CA PHE A 82 -3.21 4.71 18.01
C PHE A 82 -3.56 5.62 16.83
N TYR A 83 -4.81 5.55 16.41
CA TYR A 83 -5.37 6.45 15.41
C TYR A 83 -5.92 7.70 16.12
N ILE A 84 -5.65 8.89 15.57
CA ILE A 84 -6.21 10.14 16.07
C ILE A 84 -7.36 10.54 15.17
N GLU A 85 -8.57 10.56 15.75
CA GLU A 85 -9.79 10.99 15.07
C GLU A 85 -9.71 12.47 14.68
N LYS A 86 -10.38 12.82 13.59
CA LYS A 86 -10.30 14.18 13.03
C LYS A 86 -10.74 15.26 14.04
N LYS A 87 -11.72 14.94 14.88
CA LYS A 87 -12.24 15.84 15.91
C LYS A 87 -11.24 16.13 17.03
N ASP A 88 -10.33 15.21 17.32
CA ASP A 88 -9.40 15.31 18.46
C ASP A 88 -8.05 15.88 18.05
N LEU A 89 -7.74 15.89 16.74
CA LEU A 89 -6.48 16.42 16.18
C LEU A 89 -6.22 17.87 16.60
N SER A 90 -7.24 18.73 16.68
CA SER A 90 -7.03 20.15 17.04
C SER A 90 -6.60 20.31 18.50
N GLY A 91 -7.28 19.62 19.43
CA GLY A 91 -6.94 19.68 20.85
C GLY A 91 -5.56 19.10 21.14
N ILE A 92 -5.20 18.00 20.48
CA ILE A 92 -3.88 17.38 20.61
C ILE A 92 -2.79 18.30 20.06
N ASN A 93 -3.02 18.96 18.91
CA ASN A 93 -2.07 19.94 18.38
C ASN A 93 -1.94 21.17 19.30
N GLU A 94 -3.02 21.59 19.94
CA GLU A 94 -3.01 22.67 20.94
C GLU A 94 -2.21 22.27 22.19
N GLU A 95 -2.36 21.04 22.68
CA GLU A 95 -1.56 20.48 23.76
C GLU A 95 -0.06 20.44 23.40
N PHE A 96 0.30 20.00 22.18
CA PHE A 96 1.69 19.96 21.72
C PHE A 96 2.30 21.34 21.46
N SER A 97 1.49 22.33 21.05
CA SER A 97 1.95 23.71 20.79
C SER A 97 1.88 24.58 22.06
N GLY A 98 1.11 24.17 23.05
CA GLY A 98 1.09 24.71 24.38
C GLY A 98 2.45 24.57 25.05
N LYS A 99 2.83 25.58 25.85
CA LYS A 99 3.99 25.46 26.71
C LYS A 99 3.69 24.35 27.72
N PHE A 100 4.30 23.18 27.56
CA PHE A 100 4.26 22.08 28.52
C PHE A 100 4.33 22.61 29.96
N GLU A 101 3.20 22.64 30.67
CA GLU A 101 3.18 22.77 32.13
C GLU A 101 3.12 21.35 32.69
N GLY A 102 4.19 20.58 32.45
CA GLY A 102 4.32 19.24 33.00
C GLY A 102 4.78 19.31 34.46
N ILE A 103 4.15 18.53 35.34
CA ILE A 103 4.54 18.40 36.77
C ILE A 103 5.89 17.66 36.90
N GLY A 104 6.45 17.13 35.81
CA GLY A 104 7.79 16.54 35.78
C GLY A 104 7.94 15.41 36.80
N ILE A 105 7.25 14.29 36.57
CA ILE A 105 7.50 13.03 37.28
C ILE A 105 8.24 12.06 36.38
#